data_AF-A0A2N2FII9-F1
#
_entry.id   AF-A0A2N2FII9-F1
#
_cell.length_a   1.000
_cell.length_b   1.000
_cell.length_c   1.000
_cell.angle_alpha   90.00
_cell.angle_beta   90.00
_cell.angle_gamma   90.00
#
_symmetry.space_group_name_H-M   'P 1'
#
loop_
_entity.id
_entity.type
_entity.pdbx_description
1 polymer ?
#
loop_
_entity_poly.entity_id
_entity_poly.type
_entity_poly.pdbx_seq_one_letter_code
_entity_poly.pdbx_strand_id
1 'polypeptide(L)'
;MCSASARLLLPFPPGCRIARLVRREKRFTIVATDPQTGAELLAHTNNTGSMLGLLKPGTPALLSPALNPDRKLRWTLEALALPGTLPGDSGPALKWVGVNTQTPNRLLEAAFHAGLLPDAQGYARLVREATTGASRLDALLTPEEGSGLPPLYVECKNVTLVEDDQAQFPDAPSERGRKHLAELTRLVHEGSRAALFFLVQRPDGGCFAPAESVDPDYASALAVALAAGVEAWVWRASITGPGATAGISLAERLPLAPAWAALERSKEPSPA
;
A
#
# COMPACT_ATOMS: atom_id res chain seq x y z
N MET A 1 -10.16 -26.62 -2.18
CA MET A 1 -8.76 -26.12 -2.13
C MET A 1 -8.61 -25.35 -0.83
N CYS A 2 -7.78 -25.83 0.08
CA CYS A 2 -7.55 -25.19 1.38
C CYS A 2 -6.81 -23.87 1.11
N SER A 3 -7.43 -22.73 1.41
CA SER A 3 -6.76 -21.42 1.33
C SER A 3 -5.57 -21.46 2.29
N ALA A 4 -4.36 -21.45 1.76
CA ALA A 4 -3.17 -21.29 2.57
C ALA A 4 -3.31 -19.95 3.30
N SER A 5 -3.43 -20.01 4.63
CA SER A 5 -3.53 -18.79 5.44
C SER A 5 -2.33 -17.90 5.14
N ALA A 6 -2.58 -16.69 4.63
CA ALA A 6 -1.52 -15.79 4.19
C ALA A 6 -0.52 -15.54 5.34
N ARG A 7 0.77 -15.81 5.10
CA ARG A 7 1.84 -15.66 6.09
C ARG A 7 1.84 -14.24 6.64
N LEU A 8 1.76 -14.10 7.96
CA LEU A 8 1.87 -12.81 8.65
C LEU A 8 3.26 -12.22 8.43
N LEU A 9 3.34 -11.01 7.86
CA LEU A 9 4.60 -10.34 7.54
C LEU A 9 4.87 -9.14 8.45
N LEU A 10 3.84 -8.37 8.77
CA LEU A 10 3.94 -7.20 9.64
C LEU A 10 3.01 -7.40 10.85
N PRO A 11 3.47 -8.03 11.94
CA PRO A 11 2.69 -8.11 13.16
C PRO A 11 2.45 -6.71 13.73
N PHE A 12 1.24 -6.48 14.23
CA PHE A 12 0.97 -5.28 15.01
C PHE A 12 1.58 -5.40 16.41
N PRO A 13 2.08 -4.30 17.00
CA PRO A 13 2.63 -4.33 18.35
C PRO A 13 1.55 -4.67 19.39
N PRO A 14 1.93 -5.24 20.55
CA PRO A 14 0.98 -5.49 21.63
C PRO A 14 0.34 -4.18 22.11
N GLY A 15 -0.92 -4.27 22.55
CA GLY A 15 -1.66 -3.10 23.04
C GLY A 15 -2.40 -2.30 21.96
N CYS A 16 -2.49 -2.80 20.72
CA CYS A 16 -3.38 -2.24 19.72
C CYS A 16 -4.83 -2.18 20.21
N ARG A 17 -5.54 -1.11 19.85
CA ARG A 17 -6.93 -0.86 20.26
C ARG A 17 -7.81 -0.57 19.06
N ILE A 18 -9.07 -1.01 19.16
CA ILE A 18 -10.14 -0.51 18.31
C ILE A 18 -10.76 0.69 19.03
N ALA A 19 -10.66 1.86 18.42
CA ALA A 19 -11.26 3.12 18.89
C ALA A 19 -12.42 3.55 17.98
N ARG A 20 -13.17 4.58 18.36
CA ARG A 20 -14.16 5.25 17.50
C ARG A 20 -13.59 6.56 16.99
N LEU A 21 -13.42 6.69 15.68
CA LEU A 21 -13.00 7.94 15.06
C LEU A 21 -13.97 9.07 15.46
N VAL A 22 -13.46 10.18 15.95
CA VAL A 22 -14.25 11.40 16.16
C VAL A 22 -14.03 12.33 14.96
N ARG A 23 -12.78 12.65 14.66
CA ARG A 23 -12.39 13.54 13.56
C ARG A 23 -10.91 13.40 13.24
N ARG A 24 -10.52 13.88 12.06
CA ARG A 24 -9.13 14.20 11.73
C ARG A 24 -8.92 15.68 11.95
N GLU A 25 -7.94 16.03 12.78
CA GLU A 25 -7.52 17.41 13.01
C GLU A 25 -6.29 17.75 12.21
N LYS A 26 -6.36 18.86 11.46
CA LYS A 26 -5.28 19.29 10.57
C LYS A 26 -4.91 18.12 9.64
N ARG A 27 -3.61 17.93 9.36
CA ARG A 27 -3.15 16.88 8.45
C ARG A 27 -2.73 15.58 9.13
N PHE A 28 -2.27 15.63 10.38
CA PHE A 28 -1.50 14.53 10.99
C PHE A 28 -2.07 13.99 12.31
N THR A 29 -3.19 14.54 12.80
CA THR A 29 -3.78 14.16 14.08
C THR A 29 -5.15 13.52 13.86
N ILE A 30 -5.37 12.39 14.51
CA ILE A 30 -6.63 11.67 14.56
C ILE A 30 -7.10 11.70 15.99
N VAL A 31 -8.32 12.20 16.19
CA VAL A 31 -9.00 12.18 17.48
C VAL A 31 -9.98 11.03 17.44
N ALA A 32 -9.86 10.12 18.40
CA ALA A 32 -10.75 8.98 18.56
C ALA A 32 -11.16 8.83 20.04
N THR A 33 -12.18 8.02 20.31
CA THR A 33 -12.57 7.67 21.69
C THR A 33 -12.42 6.19 21.93
N ASP A 34 -11.96 5.84 23.12
CA ASP A 34 -11.93 4.48 23.61
C ASP A 34 -13.38 3.99 23.84
N PRO A 35 -13.84 2.90 23.20
CA PRO A 35 -15.25 2.49 23.29
C PRO A 35 -15.66 1.98 24.67
N GLN A 36 -14.71 1.57 25.51
CA GLN A 36 -14.98 1.01 26.84
C GLN A 36 -14.95 2.10 27.92
N THR A 37 -14.00 3.02 27.83
CA THR A 37 -13.76 4.04 28.86
C THR A 37 -14.27 5.43 28.49
N GLY A 38 -14.56 5.67 27.21
CA GLY A 38 -14.89 7.00 26.69
C GLY A 38 -13.71 7.96 26.61
N ALA A 39 -12.50 7.53 27.00
CA ALA A 39 -11.31 8.37 27.01
C ALA A 39 -10.92 8.84 25.60
N GLU A 40 -10.45 10.09 25.49
CA GLU A 40 -9.91 10.61 24.22
C GLU A 40 -8.55 9.96 23.92
N LEU A 41 -8.40 9.46 22.69
CA LEU A 41 -7.19 8.87 22.16
C LEU A 41 -6.68 9.73 20.99
N LEU A 42 -5.48 10.29 21.16
CA LEU A 42 -4.81 11.10 20.14
C LEU A 42 -3.81 10.24 19.37
N ALA A 43 -4.10 10.02 18.10
CA ALA A 43 -3.27 9.24 17.18
C ALA A 43 -2.64 10.09 16.10
N HIS A 44 -1.45 9.70 15.66
CA HIS A 44 -0.81 10.23 14.48
C HIS A 44 -1.25 9.49 13.23
N THR A 45 -1.45 10.21 12.14
CA THR A 45 -1.51 9.64 10.78
C THR A 45 -0.40 10.23 9.93
N ASN A 46 0.32 9.39 9.19
CA ASN A 46 1.25 9.79 8.14
C ASN A 46 0.57 9.87 6.75
N ASN A 47 -0.74 9.58 6.69
CA ASN A 47 -1.54 9.72 5.50
C ASN A 47 -2.02 11.16 5.36
N THR A 48 -1.41 11.90 4.45
CA THR A 48 -1.83 13.27 4.13
C THR A 48 -2.92 13.33 3.07
N GLY A 49 -3.23 12.21 2.40
CA GLY A 49 -4.26 12.09 1.38
C GLY A 49 -5.66 12.36 1.91
N SER A 50 -6.66 12.29 1.02
CA SER A 50 -8.04 12.61 1.36
C SER A 50 -8.65 11.58 2.32
N MET A 51 -8.18 10.32 2.25
CA MET A 51 -8.80 9.19 2.95
C MET A 51 -10.31 9.13 2.65
N LEU A 52 -10.65 9.37 1.38
CA LEU A 52 -12.02 9.56 0.90
C LEU A 52 -12.94 8.43 1.37
N GLY A 53 -14.08 8.81 1.95
CA GLY A 53 -15.08 7.86 2.47
C GLY A 53 -14.73 7.18 3.80
N LEU A 54 -13.51 7.33 4.34
CA LEU A 54 -13.08 6.62 5.56
C LEU A 54 -13.24 7.45 6.84
N LEU A 55 -13.25 8.79 6.74
CA LEU A 55 -13.16 9.70 7.90
C LEU A 55 -14.51 10.03 8.57
N LYS A 56 -15.55 9.21 8.39
CA LYS A 56 -16.85 9.42 9.04
C LYS A 56 -16.74 9.28 10.57
N PRO A 57 -17.29 10.20 11.38
CA PRO A 57 -17.36 10.02 12.82
C PRO A 57 -18.05 8.69 13.20
N GLY A 58 -17.51 8.01 14.21
CA GLY A 58 -17.93 6.69 14.66
C GLY A 58 -17.23 5.52 13.97
N THR A 59 -16.52 5.75 12.85
CA THR A 59 -15.78 4.68 12.14
C THR A 59 -14.81 3.99 13.09
N PRO A 60 -14.84 2.65 13.23
CA PRO A 60 -13.82 1.93 13.98
C PRO A 60 -12.42 2.24 13.46
N ALA A 61 -11.51 2.62 14.35
CA ALA A 61 -10.12 2.95 14.05
C ALA A 61 -9.20 1.97 14.77
N LEU A 62 -8.32 1.31 14.03
CA LEU A 62 -7.27 0.47 14.59
C LEU A 62 -6.06 1.34 14.92
N LEU A 63 -5.78 1.46 16.21
CA LEU A 63 -4.68 2.26 16.75
C LEU A 63 -3.60 1.36 17.31
N SER A 64 -2.34 1.59 16.94
CA SER A 64 -1.17 0.99 17.58
C SER A 64 -0.53 1.96 18.57
N PRO A 65 0.03 1.50 19.70
CA PRO A 65 0.78 2.37 20.58
C PRO A 65 2.01 2.92 19.87
N ALA A 66 2.34 4.18 20.14
CA ALA A 66 3.58 4.78 19.71
C ALA A 66 4.78 4.01 20.32
N LEU A 67 5.72 3.58 19.48
CA LEU A 67 6.92 2.88 19.94
C LEU A 67 7.86 3.79 20.75
N ASN A 68 7.93 5.07 20.39
CA ASN A 68 8.68 6.06 21.16
C ASN A 68 7.79 6.62 22.29
N PRO A 69 8.14 6.39 23.57
CA PRO A 69 7.34 6.83 24.72
C PRO A 69 7.25 8.35 24.86
N ASP A 70 8.18 9.12 24.28
CA ASP A 70 8.23 10.58 24.36
C ASP A 70 7.29 11.27 23.35
N ARG A 71 6.63 10.50 22.47
CA ARG A 71 5.71 11.08 21.49
C ARG A 71 4.48 11.66 22.19
N LYS A 72 4.17 12.92 21.87
CA LYS A 72 2.94 13.61 22.30
C LYS A 72 1.68 12.87 21.85
N LEU A 73 1.68 12.39 20.60
CA LEU A 73 0.62 11.53 20.07
C LEU A 73 0.97 10.08 20.43
N ARG A 74 0.28 9.54 21.44
CA ARG A 74 0.56 8.24 22.06
C ARG A 74 0.16 7.06 21.18
N TRP A 75 -0.54 7.32 20.08
CA TRP A 75 -1.05 6.31 19.17
C TRP A 75 -0.65 6.60 17.73
N THR A 76 -0.69 5.58 16.88
CA THR A 76 -0.59 5.67 15.42
C THR A 76 -1.83 5.05 14.82
N LEU A 77 -2.43 5.73 13.82
CA LEU A 77 -3.55 5.18 13.07
C LEU A 77 -3.02 4.18 12.03
N GLU A 78 -3.36 2.90 12.20
CA GLU A 78 -2.95 1.84 11.27
C GLU A 78 -4.00 1.60 10.19
N ALA A 79 -5.27 1.47 10.61
CA ALA A 79 -6.38 1.17 9.73
C ALA A 79 -7.69 1.82 10.18
N LEU A 80 -8.61 2.02 9.24
CA LEU A 80 -9.99 2.39 9.49
C LEU A 80 -10.89 1.27 8.97
N ALA A 81 -11.99 0.98 9.66
CA ALA A 81 -12.95 0.02 9.16
C ALA A 81 -13.67 0.56 7.92
N LEU A 82 -13.93 -0.33 6.97
CA LEU A 82 -14.73 -0.03 5.80
C LEU A 82 -16.16 0.36 6.24
N PRO A 83 -16.75 1.44 5.69
CA PRO A 83 -18.10 1.84 6.02
C PRO A 83 -19.12 0.70 5.85
N GLY A 84 -20.11 0.64 6.74
CA GLY A 84 -21.13 -0.42 6.72
C GLY A 84 -20.70 -1.74 7.36
N THR A 85 -19.44 -1.85 7.83
CA THR A 85 -19.03 -2.96 8.71
C THR A 85 -19.22 -2.56 10.16
N LEU A 86 -20.10 -3.28 10.88
CA LEU A 86 -20.31 -3.11 12.31
C LEU A 86 -19.70 -4.30 13.06
N PRO A 87 -19.04 -4.07 14.20
CA PRO A 87 -18.76 -5.18 15.10
C PRO A 87 -20.10 -5.66 15.67
N GLY A 88 -20.46 -6.92 15.44
CA GLY A 88 -21.64 -7.54 16.02
C GLY A 88 -21.32 -8.92 16.54
N ASP A 89 -22.03 -9.37 17.58
CA ASP A 89 -21.85 -10.67 18.24
C ASP A 89 -22.13 -11.88 17.33
N SER A 90 -22.60 -11.65 16.10
CA SER A 90 -22.84 -12.65 15.05
C SER A 90 -22.59 -12.09 13.64
N GLY A 91 -22.00 -10.89 13.53
CA GLY A 91 -21.74 -10.21 12.26
C GLY A 91 -20.38 -10.58 11.66
N PRO A 92 -20.14 -10.35 10.36
CA PRO A 92 -18.82 -10.55 9.79
C PRO A 92 -17.81 -9.62 10.47
N ALA A 93 -16.59 -10.13 10.69
CA ALA A 93 -15.49 -9.36 11.26
C ALA A 93 -15.30 -8.02 10.51
N LEU A 94 -14.87 -6.99 11.24
CA LEU A 94 -14.55 -5.69 10.65
C LEU A 94 -13.60 -5.87 9.46
N LYS A 95 -13.97 -5.27 8.33
CA LYS A 95 -13.10 -5.20 7.16
C LYS A 95 -12.24 -3.94 7.29
N TRP A 96 -10.93 -4.10 7.32
CA TRP A 96 -10.00 -3.00 7.56
C TRP A 96 -9.47 -2.40 6.26
N VAL A 97 -9.27 -1.10 6.27
CA VAL A 97 -8.58 -0.32 5.25
C VAL A 97 -7.30 0.22 5.84
N GLY A 98 -6.15 -0.22 5.33
CA GLY A 98 -4.84 0.16 5.86
C GLY A 98 -4.44 1.55 5.39
N VAL A 99 -4.40 2.51 6.32
CA VAL A 99 -4.20 3.92 5.99
C VAL A 99 -2.79 4.40 6.29
N ASN A 100 -1.99 3.65 7.04
CA ASN A 100 -0.58 3.95 7.28
C ASN A 100 0.24 3.85 5.99
N THR A 101 0.72 4.99 5.48
CA THR A 101 1.39 5.09 4.17
C THR A 101 2.80 4.53 4.14
N GLN A 102 3.37 4.14 5.28
CA GLN A 102 4.65 3.43 5.36
C GLN A 102 4.48 1.90 5.27
N THR A 103 3.25 1.39 5.34
CA THR A 103 2.99 -0.05 5.26
C THR A 103 3.45 -0.66 3.93
N PRO A 104 3.22 -0.06 2.74
CA PRO A 104 3.72 -0.59 1.48
C PRO A 104 5.23 -0.89 1.50
N ASN A 105 6.06 0.06 1.94
CA ASN A 105 7.51 -0.09 1.99
C ASN A 105 7.93 -1.22 2.94
N ARG A 106 7.33 -1.26 4.14
CA ARG A 106 7.60 -2.31 5.14
C ARG A 106 7.18 -3.68 4.62
N LEU A 107 6.07 -3.77 3.89
CA LEU A 107 5.54 -5.03 3.39
C LEU A 107 6.33 -5.52 2.18
N LEU A 108 6.78 -4.61 1.30
CA LEU A 108 7.72 -4.93 0.22
C LEU A 108 8.99 -5.55 0.79
N GLU A 109 9.60 -4.91 1.79
CA GLU A 109 10.82 -5.38 2.46
C GLU A 109 10.60 -6.76 3.13
N ALA A 110 9.53 -6.91 3.90
CA ALA A 110 9.21 -8.17 4.57
C ALA A 110 8.91 -9.30 3.57
N ALA A 111 8.18 -9.02 2.49
CA ALA A 111 7.85 -9.99 1.45
C ALA A 111 9.09 -10.39 0.63
N PHE A 112 9.99 -9.44 0.36
CA PHE A 112 11.27 -9.70 -0.28
C PHE A 112 12.10 -10.70 0.54
N HIS A 113 12.34 -10.41 1.82
CA HIS A 113 13.11 -11.31 2.69
C HIS A 113 12.42 -12.65 2.97
N ALA A 114 11.09 -12.71 2.85
CA ALA A 114 10.33 -13.95 2.97
C ALA A 114 10.29 -14.78 1.67
N GLY A 115 10.85 -14.28 0.56
CA GLY A 115 10.82 -14.95 -0.74
C GLY A 115 9.43 -15.01 -1.38
N LEU A 116 8.54 -14.07 -1.04
CA LEU A 116 7.13 -14.06 -1.46
C LEU A 116 6.85 -13.17 -2.68
N LEU A 117 7.89 -12.61 -3.29
CA LEU A 117 7.77 -11.74 -4.47
C LEU A 117 8.34 -12.46 -5.71
N PRO A 118 7.49 -13.10 -6.54
CA PRO A 118 7.95 -13.79 -7.75
C PRO A 118 8.72 -12.88 -8.70
N ASP A 119 8.35 -11.61 -8.85
CA ASP A 119 9.01 -10.68 -9.79
C ASP A 119 10.41 -10.25 -9.33
N ALA A 120 10.73 -10.49 -8.05
CA ALA A 120 12.00 -10.19 -7.41
C ALA A 120 12.90 -11.44 -7.26
N GLN A 121 12.54 -12.57 -7.88
CA GLN A 121 13.42 -13.74 -7.91
C GLN A 121 14.76 -13.40 -8.57
N GLY A 122 15.85 -13.94 -8.02
CA GLY A 122 17.23 -13.67 -8.46
C GLY A 122 17.87 -12.42 -7.84
N TYR A 123 17.11 -11.60 -7.09
CA TYR A 123 17.67 -10.48 -6.34
C TYR A 123 18.06 -10.90 -4.92
N ALA A 124 19.26 -10.49 -4.48
CA ALA A 124 19.82 -10.91 -3.21
C ALA A 124 19.74 -9.85 -2.10
N ARG A 125 19.70 -8.57 -2.49
CA ARG A 125 19.71 -7.45 -1.54
C ARG A 125 18.66 -6.41 -1.88
N LEU A 126 18.07 -5.84 -0.83
CA LEU A 126 17.17 -4.69 -0.90
C LEU A 126 17.80 -3.53 -0.12
N VAL A 127 17.85 -2.36 -0.75
CA VAL A 127 18.28 -1.09 -0.15
C VAL A 127 17.10 -0.14 -0.15
N ARG A 128 16.75 0.41 1.01
CA ARG A 128 15.64 1.35 1.17
C ARG A 128 16.03 2.77 0.77
N GLU A 129 15.03 3.56 0.39
CA GLU A 129 15.17 5.01 0.13
C GLU A 129 16.31 5.31 -0.87
N ALA A 130 16.33 4.54 -1.97
CA ALA A 130 17.37 4.62 -3.00
C ALA A 130 17.31 5.96 -3.72
N THR A 131 18.43 6.69 -3.70
CA THR A 131 18.53 7.99 -4.39
C THR A 131 18.93 7.77 -5.84
N THR A 132 18.21 8.41 -6.76
CA THR A 132 18.45 8.34 -8.21
C THR A 132 18.16 9.70 -8.82
N GLY A 133 19.15 10.29 -9.51
CA GLY A 133 19.06 11.66 -10.01
C GLY A 133 18.63 12.64 -8.90
N ALA A 134 17.49 13.30 -9.10
CA ALA A 134 16.89 14.23 -8.14
C ALA A 134 15.74 13.61 -7.30
N SER A 135 15.50 12.31 -7.43
CA SER A 135 14.41 11.58 -6.78
C SER A 135 14.93 10.61 -5.73
N ARG A 136 14.04 10.22 -4.82
CA ARG A 136 14.28 9.15 -3.86
C ARG A 136 13.15 8.14 -3.96
N LEU A 137 13.48 6.96 -4.47
CA LEU A 137 12.56 5.84 -4.65
C LEU A 137 12.58 4.95 -3.40
N ASP A 138 11.51 4.20 -3.17
CA ASP A 138 11.32 3.46 -1.94
C ASP A 138 12.32 2.31 -1.74
N ALA A 139 12.71 1.61 -2.82
CA ALA A 139 13.69 0.54 -2.77
C ALA A 139 14.53 0.39 -4.05
N LEU A 140 15.73 -0.17 -3.88
CA LEU A 140 16.60 -0.70 -4.93
C LEU A 140 16.94 -2.15 -4.58
N LEU A 141 16.59 -3.07 -5.47
CA LEU A 141 16.96 -4.47 -5.40
C LEU A 141 18.19 -4.68 -6.29
N THR A 142 19.22 -5.30 -5.72
CA THR A 142 20.45 -5.65 -6.44
C THR A 142 20.62 -7.17 -6.48
N PRO A 143 20.89 -7.74 -7.65
CA PRO A 143 21.12 -9.17 -7.78
C PRO A 143 22.52 -9.54 -7.33
N GLU A 144 22.80 -10.84 -7.26
CA GLU A 144 24.17 -11.31 -7.05
C GLU A 144 25.05 -10.94 -8.24
N GLU A 145 26.33 -10.70 -7.97
CA GLU A 145 27.33 -10.44 -9.00
C GLU A 145 27.42 -11.63 -9.97
N GLY A 146 27.45 -11.37 -11.27
CA GLY A 146 27.48 -12.42 -12.30
C GLY A 146 26.13 -13.04 -12.67
N SER A 147 25.01 -12.64 -12.03
CA SER A 147 23.66 -13.11 -12.39
C SER A 147 23.15 -12.63 -13.75
N GLY A 148 23.75 -11.55 -14.30
CA GLY A 148 23.30 -10.91 -15.53
C GLY A 148 22.00 -10.10 -15.41
N LEU A 149 21.38 -10.06 -14.22
CA LEU A 149 20.20 -9.24 -13.97
C LEU A 149 20.60 -7.76 -13.78
N PRO A 150 19.83 -6.81 -14.34
CA PRO A 150 20.03 -5.39 -14.04
C PRO A 150 19.54 -5.05 -12.62
N PRO A 151 19.92 -3.90 -12.05
CA PRO A 151 19.29 -3.38 -10.83
C PRO A 151 17.79 -3.15 -11.03
N LEU A 152 17.00 -3.32 -9.96
CA LEU A 152 15.56 -3.12 -9.96
C LEU A 152 15.14 -2.05 -8.96
N TYR A 153 14.64 -0.94 -9.47
CA TYR A 153 14.10 0.14 -8.65
C TYR A 153 12.60 -0.07 -8.40
N VAL A 154 12.17 0.10 -7.16
CA VAL A 154 10.77 -0.10 -6.78
C VAL A 154 10.24 1.12 -6.07
N GLU A 155 9.08 1.58 -6.51
CA GLU A 155 8.33 2.68 -5.91
C GLU A 155 7.00 2.14 -5.36
N CYS A 156 6.73 2.36 -4.09
CA CYS A 156 5.54 1.87 -3.42
C CYS A 156 4.38 2.88 -3.47
N LYS A 157 3.16 2.36 -3.48
CA LYS A 157 1.93 3.14 -3.44
C LYS A 157 0.96 2.51 -2.44
N ASN A 158 0.40 3.33 -1.55
CA ASN A 158 -0.69 2.90 -0.68
C ASN A 158 -2.02 3.15 -1.40
N VAL A 159 -2.78 2.09 -1.68
CA VAL A 159 -4.02 2.16 -2.44
C VAL A 159 -5.20 1.92 -1.49
N THR A 160 -5.96 2.98 -1.23
CA THR A 160 -7.10 2.98 -0.30
C THR A 160 -8.44 3.35 -0.92
N LEU A 161 -8.43 3.89 -2.15
CA LEU A 161 -9.64 4.21 -2.91
C LEU A 161 -10.12 2.97 -3.67
N VAL A 162 -11.43 2.74 -3.68
CA VAL A 162 -12.08 1.75 -4.56
C VAL A 162 -13.34 2.41 -5.10
N GLU A 163 -13.52 2.34 -6.41
CA GLU A 163 -14.73 2.73 -7.13
C GLU A 163 -15.05 1.64 -8.16
N ASP A 164 -16.31 1.24 -8.27
CA ASP A 164 -16.78 0.22 -9.22
C ASP A 164 -15.94 -1.08 -9.25
N ASP A 165 -15.63 -1.63 -8.07
CA ASP A 165 -14.77 -2.83 -7.87
C ASP A 165 -13.31 -2.66 -8.33
N GLN A 166 -12.88 -1.44 -8.64
CA GLN A 166 -11.50 -1.11 -9.01
C GLN A 166 -10.81 -0.41 -7.85
N ALA A 167 -9.73 -1.00 -7.33
CA ALA A 167 -8.81 -0.30 -6.46
C ALA A 167 -8.06 0.77 -7.26
N GLN A 168 -8.05 2.00 -6.77
CA GLN A 168 -7.60 3.14 -7.55
C GLN A 168 -6.55 3.99 -6.82
N PHE A 169 -5.64 4.55 -7.61
CA PHE A 169 -4.64 5.50 -7.15
C PHE A 169 -4.41 6.62 -8.19
N PRO A 170 -4.23 7.88 -7.78
CA PRO A 170 -4.22 8.38 -6.40
C PRO A 170 -5.60 8.76 -5.85
N ASP A 171 -5.71 9.07 -4.56
CA ASP A 171 -6.92 9.59 -3.90
C ASP A 171 -6.95 11.14 -3.81
N ALA A 172 -5.95 11.79 -4.39
CA ALA A 172 -5.81 13.23 -4.62
C ALA A 172 -4.73 13.49 -5.69
N PRO A 173 -4.76 14.61 -6.44
CA PRO A 173 -3.72 14.94 -7.41
C PRO A 173 -2.30 14.87 -6.84
N SER A 174 -1.38 14.22 -7.56
CA SER A 174 -0.03 13.89 -7.08
C SER A 174 1.05 14.23 -8.09
N GLU A 175 1.54 15.48 -8.04
CA GLU A 175 2.71 15.91 -8.82
C GLU A 175 3.96 15.08 -8.48
N ARG A 176 4.14 14.72 -7.19
CA ARG A 176 5.23 13.85 -6.77
C ARG A 176 5.14 12.46 -7.41
N GLY A 177 3.93 11.89 -7.48
CA GLY A 177 3.71 10.61 -8.16
C GLY A 177 4.12 10.66 -9.63
N ARG A 178 3.76 11.73 -10.34
CA ARG A 178 4.17 11.95 -11.74
C ARG A 178 5.68 12.08 -11.92
N LYS A 179 6.36 12.81 -11.04
CA LYS A 179 7.84 12.92 -11.04
C LYS A 179 8.50 11.54 -10.86
N HIS A 180 7.97 10.72 -9.95
CA HIS A 180 8.49 9.37 -9.74
C HIS A 180 8.23 8.46 -10.96
N LEU A 181 7.08 8.56 -11.63
CA LEU A 181 6.81 7.82 -12.87
C LEU A 181 7.80 8.19 -13.99
N ALA A 182 8.08 9.48 -14.18
CA ALA A 182 9.07 9.93 -15.14
C ALA A 182 10.48 9.40 -14.83
N GLU A 183 10.84 9.37 -13.53
CA GLU A 183 12.12 8.81 -13.08
C GLU A 183 12.23 7.30 -13.32
N LEU A 184 11.18 6.53 -13.02
CA LEU A 184 11.14 5.09 -13.30
C LEU A 184 11.27 4.81 -14.79
N THR A 185 10.58 5.57 -15.64
CA THR A 185 10.71 5.50 -17.11
C THR A 185 12.15 5.76 -17.57
N ARG A 186 12.80 6.80 -17.00
CA ARG A 186 14.21 7.11 -17.30
C ARG A 186 15.12 5.94 -16.96
N LEU A 187 14.94 5.35 -15.77
CA LEU A 187 15.73 4.19 -15.31
C LEU A 187 15.57 2.97 -16.22
N VAL A 188 14.36 2.72 -16.73
CA VAL A 188 14.12 1.65 -17.71
C VAL A 188 14.88 1.91 -19.01
N HIS A 189 14.84 3.13 -19.53
CA HIS A 189 15.60 3.49 -20.73
C HIS A 189 17.12 3.39 -20.53
N GLU A 190 17.61 3.50 -19.30
CA GLU A 190 19.02 3.32 -18.94
C GLU A 190 19.41 1.85 -18.69
N GLY A 191 18.47 0.92 -18.90
CA GLY A 191 18.72 -0.52 -18.80
C GLY A 191 18.51 -1.10 -17.40
N SER A 192 17.98 -0.33 -16.45
CA SER A 192 17.50 -0.87 -15.17
C SER A 192 16.11 -1.49 -15.33
N ARG A 193 15.73 -2.40 -14.42
CA ARG A 193 14.30 -2.70 -14.22
C ARG A 193 13.70 -1.66 -13.28
N ALA A 194 12.40 -1.41 -13.44
CA ALA A 194 11.66 -0.52 -12.56
C ALA A 194 10.25 -1.06 -12.34
N ALA A 195 9.74 -0.97 -11.10
CA ALA A 195 8.42 -1.44 -10.74
C ALA A 195 7.68 -0.47 -9.83
N LEU A 196 6.36 -0.42 -9.99
CA LEU A 196 5.44 0.15 -9.02
C LEU A 196 4.86 -0.97 -8.17
N PHE A 197 5.05 -0.89 -6.86
CA PHE A 197 4.41 -1.77 -5.89
C PHE A 197 3.14 -1.12 -5.36
N PHE A 198 2.01 -1.43 -5.99
CA PHE A 198 0.69 -0.98 -5.55
C PHE A 198 0.17 -1.92 -4.47
N LEU A 199 0.21 -1.47 -3.22
CA LEU A 199 -0.38 -2.21 -2.12
C LEU A 199 -1.84 -1.79 -1.92
N VAL A 200 -2.75 -2.63 -2.41
CA VAL A 200 -4.19 -2.52 -2.22
C VAL A 200 -4.55 -2.93 -0.80
N GLN A 201 -4.68 -1.94 0.08
CA GLN A 201 -5.12 -2.12 1.45
C GLN A 201 -6.64 -2.01 1.57
N ARG A 202 -7.36 -2.58 0.61
CA ARG A 202 -8.83 -2.62 0.49
C ARG A 202 -9.27 -4.05 0.17
N PRO A 203 -10.17 -4.66 0.95
CA PRO A 203 -10.62 -6.03 0.73
C PRO A 203 -11.69 -6.17 -0.36
N ASP A 204 -12.13 -5.07 -0.96
CA ASP A 204 -13.33 -4.95 -1.78
C ASP A 204 -13.07 -4.39 -3.20
N GLY A 205 -11.83 -4.44 -3.70
CA GLY A 205 -11.50 -4.11 -5.10
C GLY A 205 -10.88 -5.29 -5.85
N GLY A 206 -11.56 -5.81 -6.87
CA GLY A 206 -11.16 -6.98 -7.66
C GLY A 206 -10.01 -6.76 -8.66
N CYS A 207 -9.73 -5.51 -9.04
CA CYS A 207 -8.62 -5.16 -9.94
C CYS A 207 -8.04 -3.79 -9.61
N PHE A 208 -7.02 -3.34 -10.34
CA PHE A 208 -6.42 -2.02 -10.19
C PHE A 208 -6.48 -1.16 -11.46
N ALA A 209 -6.80 0.12 -11.29
CA ALA A 209 -6.70 1.15 -12.32
C ALA A 209 -6.20 2.47 -11.72
N PRO A 210 -5.57 3.36 -12.48
CA PRO A 210 -5.37 4.72 -12.01
C PRO A 210 -6.71 5.45 -11.86
N ALA A 211 -6.80 6.36 -10.90
CA ALA A 211 -7.97 7.20 -10.67
C ALA A 211 -8.02 8.36 -11.69
N GLU A 212 -8.44 8.09 -12.93
CA GLU A 212 -8.48 9.08 -14.01
C GLU A 212 -9.34 10.31 -13.67
N SER A 213 -10.42 10.11 -12.92
CA SER A 213 -11.31 11.19 -12.44
C SER A 213 -10.65 12.09 -11.39
N VAL A 214 -9.60 11.61 -10.72
CA VAL A 214 -8.89 12.32 -9.65
C VAL A 214 -7.63 13.00 -10.18
N ASP A 215 -6.83 12.28 -10.96
CA ASP A 215 -5.58 12.80 -11.53
C ASP A 215 -5.35 12.22 -12.95
N PRO A 216 -5.94 12.84 -13.99
CA PRO A 216 -5.78 12.37 -15.37
C PRO A 216 -4.32 12.48 -15.85
N ASP A 217 -3.54 13.43 -15.33
CA ASP A 217 -2.12 13.55 -15.65
C ASP A 217 -1.32 12.37 -15.09
N TYR A 218 -1.65 11.89 -13.87
CA TYR A 218 -1.04 10.70 -13.30
C TYR A 218 -1.39 9.45 -14.12
N ALA A 219 -2.64 9.30 -14.52
CA ALA A 219 -3.04 8.19 -15.39
C ALA A 219 -2.26 8.20 -16.71
N SER A 220 -2.19 9.34 -17.39
CA SER A 220 -1.41 9.50 -18.62
C SER A 220 0.07 9.15 -18.40
N ALA A 221 0.69 9.66 -17.33
CA ALA A 221 2.07 9.34 -16.99
C ALA A 221 2.28 7.84 -16.68
N LEU A 222 1.30 7.18 -16.05
CA LEU A 222 1.35 5.76 -15.77
C LEU A 222 1.29 4.96 -17.08
N ALA A 223 0.43 5.34 -18.03
CA ALA A 223 0.35 4.68 -19.32
C ALA A 223 1.69 4.75 -20.07
N VAL A 224 2.33 5.92 -20.07
CA VAL A 224 3.68 6.10 -20.63
C VAL A 224 4.70 5.21 -19.93
N ALA A 225 4.69 5.16 -18.59
CA ALA A 225 5.62 4.34 -17.82
C ALA A 225 5.47 2.83 -18.10
N LEU A 226 4.22 2.33 -18.12
CA LEU A 226 3.94 0.92 -18.43
C LEU A 226 4.41 0.57 -19.85
N ALA A 227 4.11 1.43 -20.82
CA ALA A 227 4.53 1.27 -22.21
C ALA A 227 6.06 1.30 -22.37
N ALA A 228 6.77 2.10 -21.56
CA ALA A 228 8.23 2.16 -21.57
C ALA A 228 8.91 0.95 -20.92
N GLY A 229 8.18 0.17 -20.13
CA GLY A 229 8.70 -1.06 -19.53
C GLY A 229 8.64 -1.11 -18.01
N VAL A 230 8.13 -0.08 -17.33
CA VAL A 230 7.87 -0.13 -15.88
C VAL A 230 6.84 -1.22 -15.59
N GLU A 231 7.08 -2.01 -14.54
CA GLU A 231 6.21 -3.12 -14.12
C GLU A 231 5.16 -2.64 -13.10
N ALA A 232 3.96 -3.25 -13.10
CA ALA A 232 2.92 -2.97 -12.12
C ALA A 232 2.70 -4.18 -11.20
N TRP A 233 3.27 -4.13 -9.99
CA TRP A 233 3.09 -5.16 -8.98
C TRP A 233 1.92 -4.79 -8.08
N VAL A 234 0.73 -5.25 -8.46
CA VAL A 234 -0.49 -4.98 -7.71
C VAL A 234 -0.77 -6.13 -6.75
N TRP A 235 -0.71 -5.86 -5.46
CA TRP A 235 -0.92 -6.84 -4.40
C TRP A 235 -1.99 -6.40 -3.42
N ARG A 236 -2.86 -7.33 -3.04
CA ARG A 236 -3.79 -7.11 -1.94
C ARG A 236 -3.12 -7.35 -0.60
N ALA A 237 -3.37 -6.48 0.36
CA ALA A 237 -3.06 -6.73 1.77
C ALA A 237 -4.24 -7.40 2.46
N SER A 238 -3.95 -8.37 3.34
CA SER A 238 -4.90 -8.83 4.34
C SER A 238 -4.56 -8.20 5.68
N ILE A 239 -5.53 -7.53 6.30
CA ILE A 239 -5.37 -6.83 7.58
C ILE A 239 -6.29 -7.47 8.61
N THR A 240 -5.71 -7.92 9.71
CA THR A 240 -6.43 -8.51 10.84
C THR A 240 -6.47 -7.53 12.01
N GLY A 241 -7.62 -7.48 12.70
CA GLY A 241 -7.76 -6.65 13.91
C GLY A 241 -6.95 -7.17 15.09
N PRO A 242 -7.02 -6.51 16.26
CA PRO A 242 -6.35 -6.95 17.47
C PRO A 242 -6.70 -8.40 17.85
N GLY A 243 -5.72 -9.16 18.31
CA GLY A 243 -5.83 -10.60 18.59
C GLY A 243 -4.51 -11.32 18.32
N ALA A 244 -4.52 -12.66 18.45
CA ALA A 244 -3.30 -13.48 18.32
C ALA A 244 -2.65 -13.41 16.93
N THR A 245 -3.41 -13.05 15.89
CA THR A 245 -2.94 -12.94 14.50
C THR A 245 -2.94 -11.50 13.98
N ALA A 246 -2.94 -10.51 14.88
CA ALA A 246 -3.05 -9.10 14.53
C ALA A 246 -1.85 -8.61 13.70
N GLY A 247 -2.14 -8.09 12.50
CA GLY A 247 -1.13 -7.50 11.64
C GLY A 247 -1.55 -7.50 10.18
N ILE A 248 -0.54 -7.50 9.31
CA ILE A 248 -0.72 -7.36 7.87
C ILE A 248 0.06 -8.47 7.15
N SER A 249 -0.62 -9.14 6.22
CA SER A 249 -0.06 -10.14 5.32
C SER A 249 -0.18 -9.68 3.88
N LEU A 250 0.73 -10.15 3.02
CA LEU A 250 0.56 -10.07 1.58
C LEU A 250 -0.35 -11.21 1.13
N ALA A 251 -1.45 -10.89 0.46
CA ALA A 251 -2.44 -11.86 0.01
C ALA A 251 -2.22 -12.17 -1.48
N GLU A 252 -3.26 -12.09 -2.30
CA GLU A 252 -3.19 -12.34 -3.74
C GLU A 252 -2.67 -11.14 -4.56
N ARG A 253 -2.17 -11.43 -5.76
CA ARG A 253 -2.05 -10.41 -6.81
C ARG A 253 -3.42 -10.06 -7.36
N LEU A 254 -3.58 -8.78 -7.72
CA LEU A 254 -4.74 -8.31 -8.45
C LEU A 254 -4.32 -7.98 -9.89
N PRO A 255 -5.18 -8.23 -10.88
CA PRO A 255 -4.91 -7.82 -12.25
C PRO A 255 -5.06 -6.30 -12.39
N LEU A 256 -4.39 -5.73 -13.38
CA LEU A 256 -4.79 -4.43 -13.93
C LEU A 256 -6.18 -4.55 -14.54
N ALA A 257 -6.97 -3.47 -14.46
CA ALA A 257 -8.26 -3.37 -15.15
C ALA A 257 -8.07 -3.61 -16.66
N PRO A 258 -9.07 -4.16 -17.37
CA PRO A 258 -8.92 -4.61 -18.76
C PRO A 258 -8.30 -3.57 -19.71
N ALA A 259 -8.67 -2.29 -19.57
CA ALA A 259 -8.14 -1.19 -20.39
C ALA A 259 -6.62 -0.96 -20.20
N TRP A 260 -6.09 -1.30 -19.02
CA TRP A 260 -4.69 -1.09 -18.64
C TRP A 260 -3.83 -2.34 -18.84
N ALA A 261 -4.43 -3.53 -18.75
CA ALA A 261 -3.71 -4.79 -18.87
C ALA A 261 -3.08 -5.01 -20.27
N ALA A 262 -3.59 -4.36 -21.32
CA ALA A 262 -3.03 -4.44 -22.67
C ALA A 262 -1.66 -3.75 -22.78
N LEU A 263 -1.41 -2.71 -21.98
CA LEU A 263 -0.16 -1.95 -21.99
C LEU A 263 1.00 -2.71 -21.33
N GLU A 264 0.69 -3.65 -20.45
CA GLU A 264 1.69 -4.51 -19.80
C GLU A 264 2.09 -5.72 -20.67
N ARG A 265 1.15 -6.25 -21.46
CA ARG A 265 1.32 -7.48 -22.27
C ARG A 265 2.08 -7.30 -23.59
N SER A 266 2.34 -6.08 -24.04
CA SER A 266 3.18 -5.81 -25.23
C SER A 266 4.66 -6.24 -25.08
N LYS A 267 4.99 -6.93 -23.98
CA LYS A 267 6.32 -7.44 -23.61
C LYS A 267 6.54 -8.93 -23.87
N GLU A 268 5.52 -9.71 -24.26
CA GLU A 268 5.83 -11.09 -24.68
C GLU A 268 6.66 -11.03 -25.97
N PRO A 269 7.88 -11.58 -26.00
CA PRO A 269 8.59 -11.73 -27.26
C PRO A 269 7.70 -12.55 -28.19
N SER A 270 7.53 -12.07 -29.43
CA SER A 270 6.88 -12.84 -30.48
C SER A 270 7.44 -14.27 -30.44
N PRO A 271 6.59 -15.32 -30.37
CA PRO A 271 7.09 -16.68 -30.39
C PRO A 271 7.90 -16.85 -31.68
N ALA A 272 9.18 -17.17 -31.51
CA ALA A 272 10.09 -17.48 -32.60
C ALA A 272 9.64 -18.72 -33.37
#